data_AF-A0A2T0RPX1-F1
#
_entry.id   AF-A0A2T0RPX1-F1
#
_cell.length_a   1.000
_cell.length_b   1.000
_cell.length_c   1.000
_cell.angle_alpha   90.00
_cell.angle_beta   90.00
_cell.angle_gamma   90.00
#
_symmetry.space_group_name_H-M   'P 1'
#
loop_
_entity.id
_entity.type
_entity.pdbx_description
1 polymer ?
#
loop_
_entity_poly.entity_id
_entity_poly.type
_entity_poly.pdbx_seq_one_letter_code
_entity_poly.pdbx_strand_id
1 'polypeptide(L)'
;MRKTLICSIAAVGLATIASADSHMAPSYTAKELLRPCFEADSDARDGVFAEVECEQYLVGFVDALAAVDALDGICLPEQNVADEVRWAYMRWVHGAYSARTQLPAAEAVMGALKESFACSN
;
A
#
# COMPACT_ATOMS: atom_id res chain seq x y z
N MET A 1 -25.80 -69.77 -12.06
CA MET A 1 -26.30 -68.39 -11.93
C MET A 1 -26.09 -67.91 -10.51
N ARG A 2 -25.15 -67.00 -10.27
CA ARG A 2 -24.91 -66.41 -8.94
C ARG A 2 -24.72 -64.91 -9.15
N LYS A 3 -25.78 -64.18 -8.81
CA LYS A 3 -25.84 -62.72 -8.83
C LYS A 3 -25.03 -62.19 -7.64
N THR A 4 -24.03 -61.37 -7.89
CA THR A 4 -23.41 -60.52 -6.87
C THR A 4 -23.65 -59.07 -7.27
N LEU A 5 -24.58 -58.43 -6.57
CA LEU A 5 -24.73 -56.98 -6.53
C LEU A 5 -23.40 -56.38 -6.03
N ILE A 6 -22.85 -55.44 -6.79
CA ILE A 6 -21.78 -54.56 -6.32
C ILE A 6 -22.47 -53.28 -5.84
N CYS A 7 -22.47 -53.08 -4.52
CA CYS A 7 -22.94 -51.86 -3.87
C CYS A 7 -22.04 -50.67 -4.22
N SER A 8 -22.68 -49.58 -4.61
CA SER A 8 -22.12 -48.24 -4.81
C SER A 8 -21.62 -47.65 -3.50
N ILE A 9 -20.35 -47.24 -3.41
CA ILE A 9 -19.90 -46.12 -2.55
C ILE A 9 -18.69 -45.47 -3.23
N ALA A 10 -18.90 -44.33 -3.90
CA ALA A 10 -17.85 -43.37 -4.21
C ALA A 10 -18.35 -41.98 -3.82
N ALA A 11 -18.59 -41.81 -2.53
CA ALA A 11 -18.78 -40.52 -1.89
C ALA A 11 -17.45 -40.13 -1.21
N VAL A 12 -16.51 -39.56 -1.96
CA VAL A 12 -15.37 -38.85 -1.38
C VAL A 12 -14.98 -37.72 -2.34
N GLY A 13 -14.97 -36.49 -1.84
CA GLY A 13 -14.19 -35.41 -2.46
C GLY A 13 -14.96 -34.21 -2.98
N LEU A 14 -16.09 -33.82 -2.37
CA LEU A 14 -16.41 -32.39 -2.34
C LEU A 14 -15.40 -31.74 -1.39
N ALA A 15 -14.28 -31.31 -1.97
CA ALA A 15 -13.33 -30.44 -1.33
C ALA A 15 -14.11 -29.28 -0.73
N THR A 16 -14.20 -29.26 0.59
CA THR A 16 -14.54 -28.06 1.33
C THR A 16 -13.45 -27.07 0.98
N ILE A 17 -13.74 -26.13 0.08
CA ILE A 17 -13.01 -24.88 0.00
C ILE A 17 -13.31 -24.22 1.34
N ALA A 18 -12.51 -24.56 2.35
CA ALA A 18 -12.42 -23.74 3.54
C ALA A 18 -12.08 -22.37 2.98
N SER A 19 -13.02 -21.43 3.08
CA SER A 19 -12.73 -20.02 2.93
C SER A 19 -11.49 -19.80 3.77
N ALA A 20 -10.35 -19.57 3.11
CA ALA A 20 -9.20 -19.03 3.80
C ALA A 20 -9.75 -17.70 4.33
N ASP A 21 -10.03 -17.66 5.64
CA ASP A 21 -10.19 -16.40 6.33
C ASP A 21 -8.91 -15.65 5.99
N SER A 22 -9.03 -14.71 5.05
CA SER A 22 -8.07 -13.66 4.87
C SER A 22 -8.11 -12.91 6.19
N HIS A 23 -7.36 -13.40 7.18
CA HIS A 23 -6.78 -12.59 8.22
C HIS A 23 -5.89 -11.59 7.47
N MET A 24 -6.54 -10.64 6.79
CA MET A 24 -5.89 -9.50 6.16
C MET A 24 -5.04 -8.94 7.29
N ALA A 25 -3.72 -8.97 7.12
CA ALA A 25 -2.83 -8.26 8.03
C ALA A 25 -3.44 -6.87 8.27
N PRO A 26 -3.45 -6.36 9.52
CA PRO A 26 -4.00 -5.05 9.81
C PRO A 26 -3.53 -4.08 8.74
N SER A 27 -4.47 -3.38 8.10
CA SER A 27 -4.20 -2.56 6.93
C SER A 27 -3.11 -1.56 7.27
N TYR A 28 -1.97 -1.63 6.58
CA TYR A 28 -0.86 -0.71 6.78
C TYR A 28 -1.35 0.74 6.67
N THR A 29 -1.27 1.47 7.78
CA THR A 29 -1.89 2.78 7.95
C THR A 29 -0.93 3.89 7.58
N ALA A 30 -1.48 5.07 7.33
CA ALA A 30 -0.69 6.28 7.16
C ALA A 30 0.15 6.60 8.40
N LYS A 31 -0.30 6.24 9.61
CA LYS A 31 0.54 6.40 10.80
C LYS A 31 1.80 5.54 10.76
N GLU A 32 1.66 4.30 10.31
CA GLU A 32 2.77 3.33 10.23
C GLU A 32 3.77 3.70 9.15
N LEU A 33 3.31 4.24 8.01
CA LEU A 33 4.17 4.80 6.97
C LEU A 33 4.80 6.14 7.36
N LEU A 34 4.10 7.01 8.09
CA LEU A 34 4.64 8.30 8.52
C LEU A 34 5.85 8.15 9.44
N ARG A 35 5.90 7.10 10.27
CA ARG A 35 7.00 6.87 11.22
C ARG A 35 8.37 6.78 10.54
N PRO A 36 8.63 5.83 9.61
CA PRO A 36 9.93 5.76 8.93
C PRO A 36 10.23 7.05 8.13
N CYS A 37 9.22 7.71 7.56
CA CYS A 37 9.42 8.97 6.85
C CYS A 37 9.91 10.12 7.74
N PHE A 38 9.49 10.15 9.02
CA PHE A 38 9.93 11.14 10.01
C PHE A 38 11.27 10.77 10.67
N GLU A 39 11.47 9.48 10.94
CA GLU A 39 12.71 8.95 11.52
C GLU A 39 13.90 9.11 10.55
N ALA A 40 13.66 9.00 9.24
CA ALA A 40 14.62 9.29 8.18
C ALA A 40 15.31 10.66 8.35
N ASP A 41 14.54 11.72 8.65
CA ASP A 41 15.08 13.07 8.84
C ASP A 41 15.69 13.30 10.22
N SER A 42 15.38 12.44 11.20
CA SER A 42 15.66 12.70 12.63
C SER A 42 16.77 11.83 13.22
N ASP A 43 17.07 10.68 12.62
CA ASP A 43 18.04 9.71 13.14
C ASP A 43 19.37 9.73 12.36
N ALA A 44 20.45 10.19 13.01
CA ALA A 44 21.78 10.24 12.42
C ALA A 44 22.48 8.87 12.30
N ARG A 45 21.93 7.79 12.87
CA ARG A 45 22.53 6.44 12.85
C ARG A 45 21.78 5.50 11.93
N ASP A 46 20.47 5.39 12.12
CA ASP A 46 19.62 4.45 11.38
C ASP A 46 18.69 5.16 10.37
N GLY A 47 18.81 6.49 10.22
CA GLY A 47 17.97 7.30 9.32
C GLY A 47 17.98 6.81 7.88
N VAL A 48 19.10 6.28 7.39
CA VAL A 48 19.19 5.71 6.03
C VAL A 48 18.28 4.50 5.83
N PHE A 49 18.09 3.66 6.85
CA PHE A 49 17.19 2.51 6.74
C PHE A 49 15.73 2.93 6.79
N ALA A 50 15.41 3.91 7.64
CA ALA A 50 14.07 4.49 7.72
C ALA A 50 13.71 5.25 6.43
N GLU A 51 14.68 5.96 5.84
CA GLU A 51 14.55 6.65 4.54
C GLU A 51 14.25 5.64 3.44
N VAL A 52 15.05 4.57 3.33
CA VAL A 52 14.82 3.51 2.35
C VAL A 52 13.44 2.85 2.54
N GLU A 53 13.01 2.58 3.77
CA GLU A 53 11.68 2.00 4.02
C GLU A 53 10.56 2.93 3.53
N CYS A 54 10.63 4.22 3.89
CA CYS A 54 9.63 5.21 3.49
C CYS A 54 9.62 5.43 1.97
N GLU A 55 10.79 5.74 1.39
CA GLU A 55 10.90 6.08 -0.03
C GLU A 55 10.56 4.88 -0.91
N GLN A 56 10.95 3.67 -0.53
CA GLN A 56 10.64 2.49 -1.33
C GLN A 56 9.14 2.21 -1.42
N TYR A 57 8.38 2.47 -0.34
CA TYR A 57 6.92 2.39 -0.38
C TYR A 57 6.34 3.47 -1.31
N LEU A 58 6.77 4.72 -1.15
CA LEU A 58 6.24 5.86 -1.90
C LEU A 58 6.54 5.78 -3.39
N VAL A 59 7.81 5.55 -3.74
CA VAL A 59 8.26 5.41 -5.13
C VAL A 59 7.67 4.16 -5.74
N GLY A 60 7.65 3.04 -5.01
CA GLY A 60 7.01 1.81 -5.50
C GLY A 60 5.51 2.00 -5.79
N PHE A 61 4.81 2.80 -4.98
CA PHE A 61 3.41 3.16 -5.22
C PHE A 61 3.26 4.03 -6.48
N VAL A 62 4.11 5.05 -6.64
CA VAL A 62 4.14 5.92 -7.82
C VAL A 62 4.45 5.14 -9.09
N ASP A 63 5.47 4.29 -9.07
CA ASP A 63 5.86 3.44 -10.20
C ASP A 63 4.74 2.48 -10.59
N ALA A 64 4.03 1.93 -9.62
CA ALA A 64 2.87 1.09 -9.88
C ALA A 64 1.74 1.87 -10.57
N LEU A 65 1.47 3.12 -10.17
CA LEU A 65 0.51 3.99 -10.86
C LEU A 65 0.95 4.31 -12.28
N ALA A 66 2.22 4.62 -12.49
CA ALA A 66 2.79 4.88 -13.81
C ALA A 66 2.66 3.65 -14.74
N ALA A 67 2.94 2.45 -14.21
CA ALA A 67 2.88 1.21 -14.96
C ALA A 67 1.47 0.85 -15.46
N VAL A 68 0.44 1.39 -14.82
CA VAL A 68 -0.98 1.16 -15.17
C VAL A 68 -1.68 2.42 -15.71
N ASP A 69 -0.91 3.46 -16.04
CA ASP A 69 -1.40 4.73 -16.59
C ASP A 69 -2.46 5.42 -15.70
N ALA A 70 -2.28 5.31 -14.38
CA ALA A 70 -3.18 5.84 -13.35
C ALA A 70 -2.66 7.14 -12.69
N LEU A 71 -1.73 7.83 -13.34
CA LEU A 71 -1.23 9.16 -12.93
C LEU A 71 -2.04 10.31 -13.54
N ASP A 72 -3.23 10.05 -14.09
CA ASP A 72 -4.07 11.10 -14.69
C ASP A 72 -4.33 12.26 -13.70
N GLY A 73 -4.04 13.48 -14.15
CA GLY A 73 -4.10 14.71 -13.34
C GLY A 73 -2.98 14.89 -12.29
N ILE A 74 -2.01 13.97 -12.20
CA ILE A 74 -0.86 14.05 -11.28
C ILE A 74 0.42 14.32 -12.09
N CYS A 75 1.03 15.48 -11.88
CA CYS A 75 2.25 15.94 -12.52
C CYS A 75 3.41 15.97 -11.51
N LEU A 76 4.14 14.86 -11.44
CA LEU A 76 5.32 14.73 -10.59
C LEU A 76 6.47 15.63 -11.05
N PRO A 77 7.37 16.05 -10.15
CA PRO A 77 8.53 16.86 -10.51
C PRO A 77 9.50 16.06 -11.40
N GLU A 78 10.27 16.76 -12.24
CA GLU A 78 11.25 16.10 -13.13
C GLU A 78 12.47 15.55 -12.39
N GLN A 79 12.75 16.08 -11.19
CA GLN A 79 13.91 15.73 -10.38
C GLN A 79 13.48 15.47 -8.94
N ASN A 80 14.26 14.66 -8.24
CA ASN A 80 14.09 14.39 -6.81
C ASN A 80 12.68 13.88 -6.42
N VAL A 81 12.05 13.07 -7.29
CA VAL A 81 10.68 12.58 -7.10
C VAL A 81 10.49 11.89 -5.75
N ALA A 82 11.45 11.05 -5.33
CA ALA A 82 11.36 10.31 -4.07
C ALA A 82 11.18 11.24 -2.86
N ASP A 83 12.08 12.21 -2.72
CA ASP A 83 12.08 13.15 -1.59
C ASP A 83 10.91 14.16 -1.69
N GLU A 84 10.59 14.65 -2.89
CA GLU A 84 9.43 15.54 -3.08
C GLU A 84 8.11 14.87 -2.72
N VAL A 85 7.92 13.61 -3.14
CA VAL A 85 6.75 12.80 -2.78
C VAL A 85 6.74 12.51 -1.28
N ARG A 86 7.89 12.20 -0.67
CA ARG A 86 8.04 12.03 0.78
C ARG A 86 7.60 13.26 1.56
N TRP A 87 8.12 14.42 1.21
CA TRP A 87 7.75 15.69 1.85
C TRP A 87 6.30 16.06 1.64
N ALA A 88 5.75 15.84 0.43
CA ALA A 88 4.35 16.06 0.14
C ALA A 88 3.46 15.17 1.02
N TYR A 89 3.77 13.88 1.09
CA TYR A 89 3.07 12.92 1.94
C TYR A 89 3.11 13.32 3.42
N MET A 90 4.30 13.59 3.97
CA MET A 90 4.45 13.98 5.38
C MET A 90 3.66 15.24 5.69
N ARG A 91 3.80 16.30 4.89
CA ARG A 91 3.06 17.57 5.06
C ARG A 91 1.56 17.35 4.97
N TRP A 92 1.10 16.54 4.02
CA TRP A 92 -0.30 16.23 3.84
C TRP A 92 -0.87 15.49 5.05
N VAL A 93 -0.23 14.43 5.54
CA VAL A 93 -0.70 13.72 6.73
C VAL A 93 -0.74 14.65 7.93
N HIS A 94 0.31 15.44 8.17
CA HIS A 94 0.34 16.42 9.27
C HIS A 94 -0.75 17.50 9.19
N GLY A 95 -1.16 17.91 7.98
CA GLY A 95 -2.20 18.93 7.77
C GLY A 95 -3.58 18.58 8.36
N ALA A 96 -3.87 17.29 8.55
CA ALA A 96 -5.04 16.84 9.31
C ALA A 96 -4.72 15.56 10.09
N TYR A 97 -3.67 15.63 10.92
CA TYR A 97 -3.03 14.47 11.56
C TYR A 97 -3.98 13.45 12.16
N SER A 98 -4.90 13.86 13.04
CA SER A 98 -5.81 12.93 13.73
C SER A 98 -6.71 12.14 12.78
N ALA A 99 -7.12 12.74 11.66
CA ALA A 99 -7.95 12.08 10.66
C ALA A 99 -7.10 11.27 9.67
N ARG A 100 -6.05 11.90 9.12
CA ARG A 100 -5.24 11.32 8.04
C ARG A 100 -4.36 10.16 8.50
N THR A 101 -3.95 10.11 9.77
CA THR A 101 -3.16 8.98 10.31
C THR A 101 -3.94 7.67 10.40
N GLN A 102 -5.28 7.72 10.39
CA GLN A 102 -6.15 6.54 10.45
C GLN A 102 -6.44 5.96 9.06
N LEU A 103 -6.07 6.67 7.99
CA LEU A 103 -6.28 6.19 6.63
C LEU A 103 -5.35 5.02 6.31
N PRO A 104 -5.74 4.11 5.40
CA PRO A 104 -4.81 3.22 4.75
C PRO A 104 -3.67 4.01 4.09
N ALA A 105 -2.44 3.52 4.17
CA ALA A 105 -1.26 4.19 3.64
C ALA A 105 -1.43 4.53 2.15
N ALA A 106 -1.93 3.58 1.34
CA ALA A 106 -2.23 3.78 -0.07
C ALA A 106 -3.20 4.95 -0.34
N GLU A 107 -4.27 5.07 0.45
CA GLU A 107 -5.23 6.16 0.31
C GLU A 107 -4.61 7.51 0.69
N ALA A 108 -3.81 7.53 1.75
CA ALA A 108 -3.09 8.73 2.17
C ALA A 108 -2.05 9.18 1.14
N VAL A 109 -1.30 8.25 0.55
CA VAL A 109 -0.34 8.56 -0.53
C VAL A 109 -1.06 9.11 -1.74
N MET A 110 -2.14 8.45 -2.21
CA MET A 110 -2.94 8.95 -3.33
C MET A 110 -3.53 10.34 -3.05
N GLY A 111 -4.04 10.58 -1.84
CA GLY A 111 -4.54 11.90 -1.42
C GLY A 111 -3.46 12.98 -1.46
N ALA A 112 -2.27 12.67 -0.91
CA ALA A 112 -1.13 13.56 -0.95
C ALA A 112 -0.68 13.88 -2.38
N LEU A 113 -0.64 12.88 -3.26
CA LEU A 113 -0.26 13.06 -4.66
C LEU A 113 -1.23 13.99 -5.39
N LYS A 114 -2.54 13.75 -5.27
CA LYS A 114 -3.57 14.56 -5.93
C LYS A 114 -3.59 16.01 -5.46
N GLU A 115 -3.41 16.26 -4.17
CA GLU A 115 -3.43 17.62 -3.63
C GLU A 115 -2.12 18.38 -3.87
N SER A 116 -0.97 17.68 -3.88
CA SER A 116 0.35 18.34 -3.94
C SER A 116 0.91 18.47 -5.35
N PHE A 117 0.48 17.59 -6.28
CA PHE A 117 1.02 17.50 -7.63
C PHE A 117 -0.06 17.58 -8.70
N ALA A 118 -1.13 18.35 -8.47
CA ALA A 118 -2.12 18.60 -9.50
C ALA A 118 -1.48 19.28 -10.73
N CYS A 119 -1.71 18.74 -11.92
CA CYS A 119 -1.23 19.35 -13.16
C CYS A 119 -1.79 20.77 -13.31
N SER A 120 -0.92 21.74 -13.59
CA SER A 120 -1.35 23.10 -13.95
C SER A 120 -1.89 23.07 -15.39
N ASN A 121 -3.11 23.58 -15.60
CA ASN A 121 -3.70 23.75 -16.94
C ASN A 121 -2.88 24.71 -17.80
#